data_AF-A0A7V8VXV5-F1
#
_entry.id   AF-A0A7V8VXV5-F1
#
_cell.length_a   1.000
_cell.length_b   1.000
_cell.length_c   1.000
_cell.angle_alpha   90.00
_cell.angle_beta   90.00
_cell.angle_gamma   90.00
#
_symmetry.space_group_name_H-M   'P 1'
#
loop_
_entity.id
_entity.type
_entity.pdbx_description
1 polymer ?
#
loop_
_entity_poly.entity_id
_entity_poly.type
_entity_poly.pdbx_seq_one_letter_code
_entity_poly.pdbx_strand_id
1 'polypeptide(L)'
;MVASPEVADGPVELPWRHRWDHLPKRTAGFGFSHQDYEDARQRAEEIARTTLGAPLWSQLQRHGYLELPSRLYPGLTYRMRVGRRIEVRHEPGVRSPWPHAYLCINPTYPLPEAEFFAHLYLYVRDREEEILRVAAPQPWDQALGRTF
;
A
#
# COMPACT_ATOMS: atom_id res chain seq x y z
N MET A 1 -18.57 22.76 -23.74
CA MET A 1 -17.41 23.02 -22.86
C MET A 1 -17.81 22.59 -21.46
N VAL A 2 -17.37 21.40 -21.04
CA VAL A 2 -17.64 20.88 -19.69
C VAL A 2 -16.35 21.00 -18.90
N ALA A 3 -16.43 21.71 -17.79
CA ALA A 3 -15.32 21.95 -16.87
C ALA A 3 -14.75 20.61 -16.39
N SER A 4 -13.43 20.45 -16.49
CA SER A 4 -12.70 19.35 -15.86
C SER A 4 -12.71 19.56 -14.34
N PRO A 5 -12.97 18.53 -13.52
CA PRO A 5 -12.83 18.66 -12.08
C PRO A 5 -11.36 18.87 -11.74
N GLU A 6 -11.07 20.00 -11.11
CA GLU A 6 -9.77 20.35 -10.56
C GLU A 6 -9.25 19.21 -9.67
N VAL A 7 -8.05 18.72 -10.01
CA VAL A 7 -7.29 17.81 -9.17
C VAL A 7 -6.98 18.59 -7.89
N ALA A 8 -7.57 18.17 -6.76
CA ALA A 8 -7.24 18.73 -5.47
C ALA A 8 -5.74 18.49 -5.18
N ASP A 9 -4.95 19.54 -5.30
CA ASP A 9 -3.51 19.59 -5.05
C ASP A 9 -3.25 19.55 -3.54
N GLY A 10 -3.44 18.37 -2.95
CA GLY A 10 -3.02 18.09 -1.58
C GLY A 10 -1.50 17.89 -1.52
N PRO A 11 -0.84 18.21 -0.39
CA PRO A 11 0.59 17.98 -0.25
C PRO A 11 0.93 16.51 -0.52
N VAL A 12 1.93 16.26 -1.36
CA VAL A 12 2.47 14.92 -1.64
C VAL A 12 2.85 14.27 -0.31
N GLU A 13 2.20 13.15 0.03
CA GLU A 13 2.54 12.39 1.23
C GLU A 13 3.92 11.73 1.03
N LEU A 14 4.87 12.00 1.94
CA LEU A 14 6.27 11.53 1.87
C LEU A 14 6.53 10.52 3.02
N PRO A 15 5.97 9.30 2.96
CA PRO A 15 6.02 8.33 4.07
C PRO A 15 7.45 7.94 4.50
N TRP A 16 8.46 8.07 3.63
CA TRP A 16 9.88 7.84 3.94
C TRP A 16 10.51 8.88 4.89
N ARG A 17 9.75 9.88 5.36
CA ARG A 17 10.22 10.89 6.32
C ARG A 17 9.90 10.56 7.79
N HIS A 18 9.21 9.45 8.07
CA HIS A 18 8.86 9.08 9.45
C HIS A 18 10.05 8.44 10.19
N ARG A 19 10.45 9.03 11.34
CA ARG A 19 11.42 8.46 12.28
C ARG A 19 10.69 7.68 13.39
N TRP A 20 11.22 6.52 13.76
CA TRP A 20 10.60 5.61 14.74
C TRP A 20 11.64 5.14 15.76
N ASP A 21 11.71 5.77 16.93
CA ASP A 21 12.77 5.45 17.89
C ASP A 21 12.48 4.25 18.79
N HIS A 22 11.23 3.86 19.09
CA HIS A 22 10.97 2.59 19.82
C HIS A 22 9.50 2.17 19.83
N LEU A 23 9.18 0.95 19.37
CA LEU A 23 7.96 0.21 19.74
C LEU A 23 8.21 -1.32 19.76
N PRO A 24 7.90 -2.05 20.85
CA PRO A 24 8.20 -3.50 20.99
C PRO A 24 7.55 -4.41 19.94
N LYS A 25 6.50 -3.94 19.27
CA LYS A 25 5.75 -4.68 18.23
C LYS A 25 6.17 -4.32 16.81
N ARG A 26 7.15 -3.41 16.65
CA ARG A 26 7.56 -2.82 15.37
C ARG A 26 9.06 -2.82 15.15
N THR A 27 9.83 -3.36 16.10
CA THR A 27 11.27 -3.51 15.93
C THR A 27 11.62 -4.92 15.46
N ALA A 28 12.69 -5.03 14.66
CA ALA A 28 13.23 -6.33 14.24
C ALA A 28 13.92 -7.11 15.38
N GLY A 29 13.97 -6.55 16.59
CA GLY A 29 14.51 -7.18 17.79
C GLY A 29 15.49 -6.30 18.56
N PHE A 30 16.01 -6.82 19.67
CA PHE A 30 17.09 -6.20 20.43
C PHE A 30 18.38 -6.27 19.60
N GLY A 31 18.99 -5.11 19.29
CA GLY A 31 20.22 -5.02 18.50
C GLY A 31 20.07 -4.43 17.09
N PHE A 32 18.85 -4.09 16.65
CA PHE A 32 18.65 -3.37 15.39
C PHE A 32 18.90 -1.87 15.57
N SER A 33 19.95 -1.35 14.95
CA SER A 33 20.31 0.06 14.98
C SER A 33 19.47 0.88 14.00
N HIS A 34 19.51 2.20 14.13
CA HIS A 34 18.92 3.10 13.13
C HIS A 34 19.52 2.88 11.74
N GLN A 35 20.82 2.57 11.65
CA GLN A 35 21.47 2.29 10.36
C GLN A 35 20.90 1.02 9.71
N ASP A 36 20.64 -0.03 10.50
CA ASP A 36 20.06 -1.27 9.99
C ASP A 36 18.66 -1.05 9.39
N TYR A 37 17.87 -0.14 9.98
CA TYR A 37 16.57 0.26 9.41
C TYR A 37 16.72 1.02 8.09
N GLU A 38 17.66 1.96 8.01
CA GLU A 38 17.92 2.70 6.76
C GLU A 38 18.39 1.74 5.65
N ASP A 39 19.32 0.85 5.96
CA ASP A 39 19.81 -0.17 5.01
C ASP A 39 18.69 -1.13 4.58
N ALA A 40 17.76 -1.45 5.48
CA ALA A 40 16.58 -2.25 5.15
C ALA A 40 15.60 -1.48 4.24
N ARG A 41 15.35 -0.19 4.50
CA ARG A 41 14.50 0.65 3.65
C ARG A 41 15.09 0.83 2.25
N GLN A 42 16.39 1.08 2.14
CA GLN A 42 17.06 1.20 0.84
C GLN A 42 16.94 -0.09 0.02
N ARG A 43 17.21 -1.25 0.64
CA ARG A 43 17.01 -2.55 -0.01
C ARG A 43 15.55 -2.80 -0.39
N ALA A 44 14.61 -2.37 0.43
CA ALA A 44 13.18 -2.50 0.14
C ALA A 44 12.74 -1.66 -1.07
N GLU A 45 13.29 -0.47 -1.25
CA GLU A 45 13.05 0.32 -2.47
C GLU A 45 13.60 -0.37 -3.72
N GLU A 46 14.78 -0.98 -3.62
CA GLU A 46 15.36 -1.75 -4.73
C GLU A 46 14.49 -2.97 -5.09
N ILE A 47 14.01 -3.71 -4.08
CA ILE A 47 13.07 -4.82 -4.25
C ILE A 47 11.78 -4.33 -4.91
N ALA A 48 11.21 -3.24 -4.41
CA ALA A 48 9.96 -2.70 -4.93
C ALA A 48 10.10 -2.23 -6.38
N ARG A 49 11.14 -1.47 -6.69
CA ARG A 49 11.45 -1.03 -8.07
C ARG A 49 11.65 -2.20 -9.02
N THR A 50 12.36 -3.24 -8.59
CA THR A 50 12.59 -4.45 -9.41
C THR A 50 11.30 -5.23 -9.63
N THR A 51 10.47 -5.36 -8.59
CA THR A 51 9.20 -6.10 -8.64
C THR A 51 8.17 -5.42 -9.52
N LEU A 52 8.04 -4.10 -9.41
CA LEU A 52 7.07 -3.30 -10.16
C LEU A 52 7.53 -3.03 -11.59
N GLY A 53 8.84 -2.99 -11.80
CA GLY A 53 9.44 -2.48 -13.03
C GLY A 53 9.42 -0.96 -13.10
N ALA A 54 10.27 -0.40 -13.97
CA ALA A 54 10.48 1.04 -14.07
C ALA A 54 9.19 1.86 -14.34
N PRO A 55 8.26 1.45 -15.24
CA PRO A 55 7.08 2.26 -15.54
C PRO A 55 6.15 2.43 -14.33
N LEU A 56 5.83 1.34 -13.64
CA LEU A 56 4.95 1.38 -12.47
C LEU A 56 5.64 2.02 -11.27
N TRP A 57 6.95 1.82 -11.11
CA TRP A 57 7.71 2.53 -10.08
C TRP A 57 7.66 4.05 -10.29
N SER A 58 7.89 4.52 -11.52
CA SER A 58 7.77 5.95 -11.84
C SER A 58 6.35 6.49 -11.64
N GLN A 59 5.33 5.70 -11.97
CA GLN A 59 3.93 6.07 -11.71
C GLN A 59 3.67 6.21 -10.20
N LEU A 60 4.11 5.23 -9.40
CA LEU A 60 4.00 5.26 -7.95
C LEU A 60 4.71 6.48 -7.36
N GLN A 61 5.94 6.76 -7.79
CA GLN A 61 6.69 7.93 -7.32
C GLN A 61 6.01 9.26 -7.69
N ARG A 62 5.36 9.33 -8.85
CA ARG A 62 4.68 10.54 -9.31
C ARG A 62 3.36 10.80 -8.60
N HIS A 63 2.57 9.75 -8.39
CA HIS A 63 1.19 9.90 -7.91
C HIS A 63 1.01 9.54 -6.43
N GLY A 64 2.00 8.86 -5.83
CA GLY A 64 1.93 8.33 -4.47
C GLY A 64 1.09 7.05 -4.35
N TYR A 65 0.48 6.57 -5.44
CA TYR A 65 -0.34 5.37 -5.44
C TYR A 65 -0.29 4.63 -6.79
N LEU A 66 -0.72 3.36 -6.75
CA LEU A 66 -1.08 2.57 -7.92
C LEU A 66 -2.55 2.15 -7.84
N GLU A 67 -3.20 2.08 -8.99
CA GLU A 67 -4.57 1.58 -9.11
C GLU A 67 -4.57 0.29 -9.92
N LEU A 68 -5.23 -0.74 -9.38
CA LEU A 68 -5.38 -2.03 -10.03
C LEU A 68 -6.87 -2.35 -10.15
N PRO A 69 -7.40 -2.58 -11.36
CA PRO A 69 -8.77 -3.04 -11.51
C PRO A 69 -8.91 -4.44 -10.92
N SER A 70 -10.04 -4.69 -10.26
CA SER A 70 -10.42 -6.04 -9.82
C SER A 70 -10.67 -6.93 -11.04
N ARG A 71 -10.18 -8.16 -10.96
CA ARG A 71 -10.41 -9.22 -11.95
C ARG A 71 -11.65 -10.04 -11.61
N LEU A 72 -12.05 -10.08 -10.33
CA LEU A 72 -13.19 -10.84 -9.82
C LEU A 72 -14.49 -10.03 -9.77
N TYR A 73 -14.41 -8.72 -9.57
CA TYR A 73 -15.56 -7.82 -9.43
C TYR A 73 -15.44 -6.64 -10.42
N PRO A 74 -16.07 -6.74 -11.60
CA PRO A 74 -16.06 -5.67 -12.59
C PRO A 74 -16.50 -4.32 -12.01
N GLY A 75 -15.75 -3.26 -12.33
CA GLY A 75 -15.99 -1.91 -11.85
C GLY A 75 -15.50 -1.62 -10.43
N LEU A 76 -14.81 -2.57 -9.77
CA LEU A 76 -13.99 -2.28 -8.57
C LEU A 76 -12.54 -1.99 -8.95
N THR A 77 -11.92 -1.08 -8.20
CA THR A 77 -10.50 -0.72 -8.32
C THR A 77 -9.85 -0.67 -6.95
N TYR A 78 -8.70 -1.32 -6.81
CA TYR A 78 -7.85 -1.25 -5.63
C TYR A 78 -6.84 -0.13 -5.79
N ARG A 79 -6.95 0.91 -4.96
CA ARG A 79 -5.94 1.95 -4.84
C ARG A 79 -4.98 1.60 -3.71
N MET A 80 -3.71 1.44 -4.05
CA MET A 80 -2.65 1.03 -3.16
C MET A 80 -1.67 2.17 -2.93
N ARG A 81 -1.27 2.37 -1.67
CA ARG A 81 -0.25 3.34 -1.23
C ARG A 81 0.78 2.62 -0.35
N VAL A 82 2.02 3.08 -0.37
CA VAL A 82 3.10 2.54 0.48
C VAL A 82 2.74 2.76 1.95
N GLY A 83 2.82 1.71 2.78
CA GLY A 83 2.57 1.80 4.23
C GLY A 83 1.11 1.99 4.64
N ARG A 84 0.14 1.94 3.71
CA ARG A 84 -1.28 2.20 3.97
C ARG A 84 -2.18 1.01 3.64
N ARG A 85 -3.43 1.08 4.09
CA ARG A 85 -4.47 0.12 3.72
C ARG A 85 -4.81 0.23 2.23
N ILE A 86 -5.29 -0.86 1.65
CA ILE A 86 -5.83 -0.83 0.28
C ILE A 86 -7.18 -0.12 0.33
N GLU A 87 -7.35 0.91 -0.48
CA GLU A 87 -8.64 1.57 -0.68
C GLU A 87 -9.39 0.87 -1.81
N VAL A 88 -10.63 0.48 -1.56
CA VAL A 88 -11.54 -0.11 -2.54
C VAL A 88 -12.42 0.99 -3.08
N ARG A 89 -12.30 1.23 -4.39
CA ARG A 89 -13.12 2.16 -5.15
C ARG A 89 -14.06 1.37 -6.04
N HIS A 90 -15.19 1.98 -6.37
CA HIS A 90 -16.16 1.36 -7.26
C HIS A 90 -16.80 2.41 -8.17
N GLU A 91 -17.15 1.99 -9.37
CA GLU A 91 -17.94 2.80 -10.29
C GLU A 91 -19.36 3.07 -9.74
N PRO A 92 -20.06 4.10 -10.25
CA PRO A 92 -21.46 4.34 -9.91
C PRO A 92 -22.33 3.11 -10.21
N GLY A 93 -23.13 2.68 -9.24
CA GLY A 93 -24.03 1.52 -9.39
C GLY A 93 -23.36 0.15 -9.13
N VAL A 94 -22.03 0.09 -8.99
CA VAL A 94 -21.33 -1.12 -8.58
C VAL A 94 -21.36 -1.26 -7.06
N ARG A 95 -21.72 -2.46 -6.57
CA ARG A 95 -21.75 -2.76 -5.14
C ARG A 95 -20.47 -3.48 -4.72
N SER A 96 -19.73 -2.89 -3.78
CA SER A 96 -18.60 -3.55 -3.13
C SER A 96 -19.06 -4.80 -2.35
N PRO A 97 -18.31 -5.92 -2.42
CA PRO A 97 -18.57 -7.10 -1.60
C PRO A 97 -18.25 -6.86 -0.12
N TRP A 98 -17.52 -5.79 0.20
CA TRP A 98 -17.17 -5.43 1.58
C TRP A 98 -18.03 -4.30 2.12
N PRO A 99 -18.31 -4.30 3.44
CA PRO A 99 -19.08 -3.24 4.09
C PRO A 99 -18.31 -1.92 4.21
N HIS A 100 -17.00 -1.93 4.00
CA HIS A 100 -16.14 -0.76 4.16
C HIS A 100 -15.15 -0.60 3.00
N ALA A 101 -14.72 0.64 2.78
CA ALA A 101 -13.88 1.02 1.64
C ALA A 101 -12.38 0.77 1.83
N TYR A 102 -11.95 0.20 2.96
CA TYR A 102 -10.53 -0.10 3.19
C TYR A 102 -10.32 -1.55 3.58
N LEU A 103 -9.32 -2.18 2.98
CA LEU A 103 -8.87 -3.54 3.27
C LEU A 103 -7.52 -3.49 3.98
N CYS A 104 -7.47 -4.11 5.15
CA CYS A 104 -6.26 -4.22 5.95
C CYS A 104 -5.66 -5.62 5.80
N ILE A 105 -4.44 -5.67 5.28
CA ILE A 105 -3.59 -6.86 5.28
C ILE A 105 -2.28 -6.45 5.94
N ASN A 106 -1.86 -7.21 6.95
CA ASN A 106 -0.58 -6.99 7.61
C ASN A 106 0.35 -8.16 7.33
N PRO A 107 1.67 -7.91 7.19
CA PRO A 107 2.62 -9.00 7.14
C PRO A 107 2.65 -9.78 8.46
N THR A 108 3.05 -11.04 8.39
CA THR A 108 3.15 -11.90 9.58
C THR A 108 4.30 -11.49 10.50
N TYR A 109 5.34 -10.84 9.96
CA TYR A 109 6.50 -10.27 10.64
C TYR A 109 6.76 -8.83 10.18
N PRO A 110 7.54 -8.01 10.92
CA PRO A 110 7.88 -6.65 10.51
C PRO A 110 8.58 -6.61 9.15
N LEU A 111 8.11 -5.77 8.23
CA LEU A 111 8.70 -5.58 6.91
C LEU A 111 8.81 -4.08 6.56
N PRO A 112 9.84 -3.65 5.82
CA PRO A 112 9.86 -2.30 5.29
C PRO A 112 8.63 -2.03 4.42
N GLU A 113 8.08 -0.81 4.51
CA GLU A 113 6.82 -0.46 3.81
C GLU A 113 6.87 -0.68 2.30
N ALA A 114 7.98 -0.34 1.64
CA ALA A 114 8.15 -0.46 0.19
C ALA A 114 8.18 -1.93 -0.27
N GLU A 115 8.86 -2.80 0.48
CA GLU A 115 8.90 -4.24 0.21
C GLU A 115 7.52 -4.86 0.42
N PHE A 116 6.85 -4.52 1.53
CA PHE A 116 5.49 -5.02 1.76
C PHE A 116 4.50 -4.54 0.68
N PHE A 117 4.62 -3.28 0.23
CA PHE A 117 3.83 -2.77 -0.89
C PHE A 117 4.04 -3.59 -2.16
N ALA A 118 5.28 -3.92 -2.50
CA ALA A 118 5.60 -4.72 -3.67
C ALA A 118 5.00 -6.12 -3.60
N HIS A 119 5.08 -6.78 -2.43
CA HIS A 119 4.41 -8.06 -2.20
C HIS A 119 2.89 -7.93 -2.35
N LEU A 120 2.29 -6.91 -1.74
CA LEU A 120 0.85 -6.68 -1.81
C LEU A 120 0.40 -6.44 -3.25
N TYR A 121 1.20 -5.71 -4.05
CA TYR A 121 0.92 -5.48 -5.47
C TYR A 121 0.84 -6.79 -6.25
N LEU A 122 1.79 -7.71 -6.05
CA LEU A 122 1.78 -9.03 -6.70
C LEU A 122 0.52 -9.83 -6.32
N TYR A 123 0.12 -9.79 -5.05
CA TYR A 123 -1.08 -10.50 -4.59
C TYR A 123 -2.36 -9.88 -5.17
N VAL A 124 -2.50 -8.56 -5.19
CA VAL A 124 -3.67 -7.90 -5.78
C VAL A 124 -3.76 -8.20 -7.29
N ARG A 125 -2.63 -8.19 -8.00
CA ARG A 125 -2.57 -8.45 -9.45
C ARG A 125 -2.87 -9.91 -9.82
N ASP A 126 -2.28 -10.85 -9.08
CA ASP A 126 -2.20 -12.26 -9.49
C ASP A 126 -2.96 -13.24 -8.59
N ARG A 127 -3.28 -12.83 -7.35
CA ARG A 127 -3.86 -13.67 -6.29
C ARG A 127 -5.01 -12.97 -5.58
N GLU A 128 -5.87 -12.29 -6.34
CA GLU A 128 -6.96 -11.48 -5.78
C GLU A 128 -7.85 -12.27 -4.80
N GLU A 129 -8.17 -13.53 -5.09
CA GLU A 129 -8.96 -14.40 -4.20
C GLU A 129 -8.36 -14.52 -2.79
N GLU A 130 -7.02 -14.54 -2.69
CA GLU A 130 -6.32 -14.62 -1.42
C GLU A 130 -6.45 -13.31 -0.65
N ILE A 131 -6.40 -12.16 -1.32
CA ILE A 131 -6.71 -10.86 -0.73
C ILE A 131 -8.12 -10.87 -0.16
N LEU A 132 -9.12 -11.35 -0.92
CA LEU A 132 -10.51 -11.43 -0.44
C LEU A 132 -10.63 -12.29 0.82
N ARG A 133 -9.89 -13.41 0.87
CA ARG A 133 -9.93 -14.39 1.95
C ARG A 133 -9.34 -13.86 3.26
N VAL A 134 -8.27 -13.06 3.20
CA VAL A 134 -7.48 -12.67 4.39
C VAL A 134 -7.63 -11.21 4.79
N ALA A 135 -8.12 -10.35 3.90
CA ALA A 135 -8.29 -8.94 4.20
C ALA A 135 -9.34 -8.72 5.30
N ALA A 136 -9.01 -7.85 6.25
CA ALA A 136 -9.98 -7.33 7.20
C ALA A 136 -10.55 -6.00 6.68
N PRO A 137 -11.87 -5.88 6.41
CA PRO A 137 -12.49 -4.62 6.05
C PRO A 137 -12.44 -3.62 7.20
N GLN A 138 -12.22 -2.34 6.88
CA GLN A 138 -12.03 -1.27 7.86
C GLN A 138 -12.69 0.04 7.39
N PRO A 139 -13.32 0.79 8.30
CA PRO A 139 -14.07 2.01 7.95
C PRO A 139 -13.23 3.24 7.59
N TRP A 140 -11.92 3.27 7.88
CA TRP A 140 -11.04 4.42 7.59
C TRP A 140 -9.64 3.99 7.14
N ASP A 141 -8.91 4.89 6.48
CA ASP A 141 -7.49 4.67 6.16
C ASP A 141 -6.60 4.87 7.38
N GLN A 142 -5.52 4.09 7.49
CA GLN A 142 -4.56 4.18 8.58
C GLN A 142 -3.22 3.55 8.16
N ALA A 143 -2.13 3.93 8.85
CA ALA A 143 -0.82 3.28 8.66
C ALA A 143 -0.86 1.79 9.06
N LEU A 144 -0.11 0.96 8.34
CA LEU A 144 -0.06 -0.47 8.63
C LEU A 144 0.64 -0.77 9.97
N GLY A 145 0.19 -1.84 10.63
CA GLY A 145 0.60 -2.12 12.01
C GLY A 145 2.02 -2.66 12.13
N ARG A 146 2.48 -3.40 11.11
CA ARG A 146 3.70 -4.23 11.10
C ARG A 146 4.64 -3.86 9.94
N THR A 147 4.62 -2.60 9.55
CA THR A 147 5.59 -2.04 8.60
C THR A 147 6.42 -0.95 9.27
N PHE A 148 7.61 -0.68 8.71
CA PHE A 148 8.54 0.34 9.21
C PHE A 148 9.30 1.04 8.07
#